data_AF-A0A2R6JLJ2-F1
#
_entry.id   AF-A0A2R6JLJ2-F1
#
_cell.length_a   1.000
_cell.length_b   1.000
_cell.length_c   1.000
_cell.angle_alpha   90.00
_cell.angle_beta   90.00
_cell.angle_gamma   90.00
#
_symmetry.space_group_name_H-M   'P 1'
#
loop_
_entity.id
_entity.type
_entity.pdbx_description
1 polymer ?
#
loop_
_entity_poly.entity_id
_entity_poly.type
_entity_poly.pdbx_seq_one_letter_code
_entity_poly.pdbx_strand_id
1 'polypeptide(L)'
;MWGARSGRRGPEGDTGGRAVSPVVGTALLLVIVVLAVVVAAQVFMKIGEEPDPSPDVVMDLEKGEFAPVHYLHHGGGDDLGGNGKTRIRGIANPDVLHDEELNAGDREEVIPVVPVDEEVQVVWRGDDGTSYVLWRFHPSSYLDRSVDEGCGWVAAETNDGSDPITVDGVVVNCDIITNGDIDVVNDAVIIGNATSLANNVDLDESVVYGPVNADGDVDLDGTNVSGSVDSDGSDVVLTDGSRVGGDVTIGSGGNVDIDGGSSVEGNVEAGNRIDLDSTTVGGNVVSDAGDVVVTDSTVGGDIKTDGTVDLDNATVTGDVYVDPGDFSCSDSTINGQDCGSYSPKDPDDY
;
A
#
# COMPACT_ATOMS: atom_id res chain seq x y z
N MET A 1 28.19 -64.95 -5.14
CA MET A 1 26.93 -65.48 -5.72
C MET A 1 26.91 -65.04 -7.19
N TRP A 2 27.51 -65.79 -8.11
CA TRP A 2 26.95 -66.89 -8.92
C TRP A 2 25.89 -66.46 -9.97
N GLY A 3 26.21 -66.70 -11.25
CA GLY A 3 25.31 -66.71 -12.43
C GLY A 3 25.74 -65.70 -13.52
N ALA A 4 26.56 -65.97 -14.54
CA ALA A 4 26.68 -67.04 -15.55
C ALA A 4 25.68 -66.98 -16.73
N ARG A 5 26.24 -66.74 -17.94
CA ARG A 5 25.77 -67.08 -19.31
C ARG A 5 24.52 -66.35 -19.83
N SER A 6 24.30 -66.06 -21.11
CA SER A 6 24.89 -66.41 -22.43
C SER A 6 24.32 -65.41 -23.45
N GLY A 7 25.11 -64.78 -24.32
CA GLY A 7 25.22 -65.19 -25.73
C GLY A 7 23.93 -65.14 -26.55
N ARG A 8 23.74 -64.12 -27.40
CA ARG A 8 23.07 -64.26 -28.71
C ARG A 8 23.50 -63.15 -29.69
N ARG A 9 23.90 -63.63 -30.87
CA ARG A 9 24.20 -62.90 -32.11
C ARG A 9 22.99 -62.04 -32.53
N GLY A 10 23.28 -60.89 -33.13
CA GLY A 10 22.28 -59.98 -33.71
C GLY A 10 21.59 -60.54 -34.94
N PRO A 11 20.72 -59.72 -35.54
CA PRO A 11 20.80 -59.48 -36.97
C PRO A 11 21.01 -57.98 -37.24
N GLU A 12 21.87 -57.71 -38.22
CA GLU A 12 21.94 -56.44 -38.93
C GLU A 12 20.55 -55.95 -39.31
N GLY A 13 20.17 -54.79 -38.75
CA GLY A 13 19.05 -54.00 -39.22
C GLY A 13 19.41 -53.36 -40.55
N ASP A 14 19.01 -54.06 -41.60
CA ASP A 14 18.89 -53.61 -42.98
C ASP A 14 18.65 -52.09 -43.10
N THR A 15 19.62 -51.38 -43.67
CA THR A 15 19.45 -49.99 -44.10
C THR A 15 18.60 -49.99 -45.38
N GLY A 16 17.32 -50.30 -45.20
CA GLY A 16 16.31 -50.15 -46.24
C GLY A 16 16.18 -48.68 -46.61
N GLY A 17 16.99 -48.26 -47.57
CA GLY A 17 16.79 -47.04 -48.35
C GLY A 17 15.42 -47.14 -49.01
N ARG A 18 14.39 -46.65 -48.32
CA ARG A 18 13.05 -46.47 -48.88
C ARG A 18 13.20 -45.42 -49.97
N ALA A 19 13.39 -45.89 -51.20
CA ALA A 19 13.22 -45.09 -52.38
C ALA A 19 11.77 -44.60 -52.36
N VAL A 20 11.60 -43.34 -51.95
CA VAL A 20 10.34 -42.64 -52.05
C VAL A 20 9.99 -42.66 -53.53
N SER A 21 8.91 -43.36 -53.88
CA SER A 21 8.40 -43.39 -55.25
C SER A 21 8.29 -41.95 -55.76
N PRO A 22 8.72 -41.63 -56.99
CA PRO A 22 8.69 -40.26 -57.54
C PRO A 22 7.33 -39.56 -57.36
N VAL A 23 6.25 -40.33 -57.35
CA VAL A 23 4.87 -39.85 -57.14
C VAL A 23 4.64 -39.40 -55.69
N VAL A 24 5.16 -40.14 -54.71
CA VAL A 24 5.06 -39.79 -53.28
C VAL A 24 5.96 -38.59 -52.96
N GLY A 25 7.14 -38.51 -53.57
CA GLY A 25 8.02 -37.35 -53.45
C GLY A 25 7.38 -36.07 -54.00
N THR A 26 6.68 -36.17 -55.14
CA THR A 26 5.97 -35.03 -55.75
C THR A 26 4.77 -34.57 -54.91
N ALA A 27 3.99 -35.52 -54.38
CA ALA A 27 2.85 -35.21 -53.51
C ALA A 27 3.29 -34.53 -52.20
N LEU A 28 4.37 -35.03 -51.59
CA LEU A 28 4.93 -34.45 -50.37
C LEU A 28 5.48 -33.03 -50.62
N LEU A 29 6.15 -32.83 -51.76
CA LEU A 29 6.71 -31.53 -52.14
C LEU A 29 5.60 -30.51 -52.39
N LEU A 30 4.48 -30.91 -53.02
CA LEU A 30 3.31 -30.05 -53.16
C LEU A 30 2.70 -29.65 -51.81
N VAL A 31 2.60 -30.59 -50.86
CA VAL A 31 2.09 -30.29 -49.51
C VAL A 31 3.02 -29.31 -48.78
N ILE A 32 4.33 -29.51 -48.86
CA ILE A 32 5.32 -28.61 -48.25
C ILE A 32 5.27 -27.22 -48.90
N VAL A 33 5.16 -27.14 -50.23
CA VAL A 33 5.05 -25.86 -50.93
C VAL A 33 3.76 -25.14 -50.56
N VAL A 34 2.62 -25.84 -50.47
CA VAL A 34 1.35 -25.24 -50.04
C VAL A 34 1.46 -24.74 -48.60
N LEU A 35 2.04 -25.52 -47.68
CA LEU A 35 2.28 -25.08 -46.30
C LEU A 35 3.22 -23.88 -46.24
N ALA A 36 4.31 -23.89 -47.00
CA ALA A 36 5.25 -22.78 -47.08
C ALA A 36 4.59 -21.52 -47.65
N VAL A 37 3.72 -21.63 -48.65
CA VAL A 37 2.95 -20.51 -49.21
C VAL A 37 1.94 -19.97 -48.20
N VAL A 38 1.25 -20.82 -47.44
CA VAL A 38 0.33 -20.40 -46.38
C VAL A 38 1.07 -19.68 -45.25
N VAL A 39 2.19 -20.23 -44.79
CA VAL A 39 3.03 -19.60 -43.75
C VAL A 39 3.64 -18.30 -44.28
N ALA A 40 4.15 -18.28 -45.51
CA ALA A 40 4.68 -17.07 -46.12
C ALA A 40 3.58 -16.01 -46.29
N ALA A 41 2.37 -16.38 -46.70
CA ALA A 41 1.24 -15.45 -46.82
C ALA A 41 0.84 -14.87 -45.44
N GLN A 42 0.88 -15.68 -44.38
CA GLN A 42 0.64 -15.18 -43.02
C GLN A 42 1.74 -14.23 -42.52
N VAL A 43 3.01 -14.51 -42.84
CA VAL A 43 4.13 -13.61 -42.51
C VAL A 43 4.06 -12.33 -43.34
N PHE A 44 3.74 -12.42 -44.65
CA PHE A 44 3.64 -11.25 -45.53
C PHE A 44 2.42 -10.37 -45.24
N MET A 45 1.28 -10.94 -44.82
CA MET A 45 0.13 -10.12 -44.40
C MET A 45 0.43 -9.28 -43.15
N LYS A 46 1.25 -9.78 -42.21
CA LYS A 46 1.67 -9.03 -41.03
C LYS A 46 2.72 -7.93 -41.30
N ILE A 47 3.38 -7.94 -42.46
CA ILE A 47 4.41 -6.93 -42.80
C ILE A 47 3.79 -5.64 -43.37
N GLY A 48 2.49 -5.65 -43.71
CA GLY A 48 1.79 -4.51 -44.31
C GLY A 48 0.91 -3.69 -43.35
N GLU A 49 0.78 -4.10 -42.09
CA GLU A 49 0.07 -3.33 -41.06
C GLU A 49 1.05 -2.25 -40.55
N GLU A 50 0.68 -0.98 -40.70
CA GLU A 50 1.44 0.11 -40.11
C GLU A 50 1.33 -0.01 -38.58
N PRO A 51 2.45 0.06 -37.84
CA PRO A 51 2.40 -0.09 -36.40
C PRO A 51 1.54 1.02 -35.79
N ASP A 52 0.79 0.67 -34.75
CA ASP A 52 -0.04 1.65 -34.06
C ASP A 52 0.85 2.81 -33.55
N PRO A 53 0.46 4.08 -33.78
CA PRO A 53 1.25 5.21 -33.31
C PRO A 53 1.26 5.25 -31.78
N SER A 54 2.39 5.64 -31.19
CA SER A 54 2.47 5.88 -29.75
C SER A 54 1.63 7.11 -29.37
N PRO A 55 0.85 7.06 -28.28
CA PRO A 55 0.18 8.25 -27.76
C PRO A 55 1.21 9.30 -27.33
N ASP A 56 0.87 10.59 -27.50
CA ASP A 56 1.69 11.71 -27.07
C ASP A 56 1.21 12.20 -25.70
N VAL A 57 2.00 12.00 -24.66
CA VAL A 57 1.59 12.21 -23.27
C VAL A 57 2.71 12.86 -22.46
N VAL A 58 2.31 13.69 -21.50
CA VAL A 58 3.20 14.34 -20.53
C VAL A 58 2.84 13.82 -19.16
N MET A 59 3.79 13.18 -18.50
CA MET A 59 3.60 12.67 -17.14
C MET A 59 4.70 13.15 -16.22
N ASP A 60 4.37 13.25 -14.94
CA ASP A 60 5.32 13.55 -13.87
C ASP A 60 5.12 12.57 -12.71
N LEU A 61 6.17 12.38 -11.90
CA LEU A 61 6.14 11.53 -10.73
C LEU A 61 6.60 12.34 -9.53
N GLU A 62 5.65 12.76 -8.70
CA GLU A 62 5.92 13.56 -7.51
C GLU A 62 6.10 12.64 -6.29
N LYS A 63 6.99 13.03 -5.39
CA LYS A 63 7.23 12.28 -4.16
C LYS A 63 6.06 12.51 -3.20
N GLY A 64 5.51 11.43 -2.65
CA GLY A 64 4.56 11.50 -1.55
C GLY A 64 5.24 11.83 -0.21
N GLU A 65 4.41 12.12 0.78
CA GLU A 65 4.85 12.39 2.15
C GLU A 65 5.52 11.16 2.77
N PHE A 66 4.86 10.00 2.64
CA PHE A 66 5.36 8.72 3.11
C PHE A 66 6.18 8.01 2.04
N ALA A 67 7.48 7.88 2.26
CA ALA A 67 8.30 7.06 1.38
C ALA A 67 7.91 5.57 1.50
N PRO A 68 7.86 4.81 0.39
CA PRO A 68 8.21 5.20 -0.97
C PRO A 68 7.01 5.59 -1.84
N VAL A 69 5.86 5.97 -1.28
CA VAL A 69 4.70 6.42 -2.07
C VAL A 69 5.09 7.63 -2.95
N HIS A 70 4.69 7.57 -4.21
CA HIS A 70 4.77 8.65 -5.18
C HIS A 70 3.41 8.85 -5.85
N TYR A 71 3.15 10.04 -6.37
CA TYR A 71 1.95 10.35 -7.12
C TYR A 71 2.28 10.51 -8.60
N LEU A 72 1.62 9.73 -9.45
CA LEU A 72 1.72 9.86 -10.89
C LEU A 72 0.72 10.91 -11.37
N HIS A 73 1.22 11.92 -12.10
CA HIS A 73 0.42 13.00 -12.65
C HIS A 73 0.36 12.91 -14.17
N HIS A 74 -0.83 13.09 -14.75
CA HIS A 74 -1.01 13.27 -16.19
C HIS A 74 -1.11 14.75 -16.55
N GLY A 75 0.02 15.34 -16.92
CA GLY A 75 0.17 16.77 -17.19
C GLY A 75 -0.46 17.24 -18.51
N GLY A 76 -0.71 16.33 -19.46
CA GLY A 76 -1.43 16.61 -20.70
C GLY A 76 -1.06 15.69 -21.86
N GLY A 77 -1.81 15.77 -22.96
CA GLY A 77 -1.61 14.93 -24.15
C GLY A 77 -2.85 14.12 -24.51
N ASP A 78 -2.63 12.95 -25.10
CA ASP A 78 -3.66 11.93 -25.31
C ASP A 78 -4.03 11.25 -23.96
N ASP A 79 -5.29 10.84 -23.80
CA ASP A 79 -5.73 10.13 -22.60
C ASP A 79 -5.10 8.73 -22.49
N LEU A 80 -4.86 8.27 -21.26
CA LEU A 80 -4.20 6.99 -20.97
C LEU A 80 -5.05 6.10 -20.08
N GLY A 81 -4.94 4.78 -20.27
CA GLY A 81 -5.60 3.81 -19.38
C GLY A 81 -7.01 3.42 -19.83
N GLY A 82 -7.77 2.80 -18.93
CA GLY A 82 -9.18 2.42 -19.10
C GLY A 82 -9.47 1.33 -20.16
N ASN A 83 -8.42 0.78 -20.78
CA ASN A 83 -8.53 -0.17 -21.90
C ASN A 83 -7.49 -1.29 -21.85
N GLY A 84 -6.74 -1.41 -20.74
CA GLY A 84 -5.69 -2.41 -20.56
C GLY A 84 -4.47 -2.29 -21.47
N LYS A 85 -4.34 -1.18 -22.21
CA LYS A 85 -3.17 -0.93 -23.06
C LYS A 85 -2.00 -0.35 -22.29
N THR A 86 -2.26 0.27 -21.14
CA THR A 86 -1.23 0.91 -20.31
C THR A 86 -0.86 0.00 -19.14
N ARG A 87 0.44 -0.11 -18.89
CA ARG A 87 1.01 -0.82 -17.75
C ARG A 87 2.20 -0.05 -17.20
N ILE A 88 2.30 0.04 -15.88
CA ILE A 88 3.45 0.65 -15.22
C ILE A 88 4.38 -0.46 -14.75
N ARG A 89 5.67 -0.34 -15.03
CA ARG A 89 6.70 -1.28 -14.55
C ARG A 89 7.52 -0.61 -13.46
N GLY A 90 8.05 -1.42 -12.54
CA GLY A 90 8.85 -0.92 -11.41
C GLY A 90 8.01 -0.41 -10.23
N ILE A 91 6.70 -0.70 -10.22
CA ILE A 91 5.79 -0.40 -9.10
C ILE A 91 5.10 -1.67 -8.60
N ALA A 92 4.60 -1.65 -7.37
CA ALA A 92 3.96 -2.79 -6.71
C ALA A 92 2.72 -3.30 -7.47
N ASN A 93 1.83 -2.40 -7.88
CA ASN A 93 0.68 -2.70 -8.73
C ASN A 93 0.91 -2.24 -10.17
N PRO A 94 1.44 -3.10 -11.06
CA PRO A 94 1.76 -2.68 -12.43
C PRO A 94 0.52 -2.36 -13.28
N ASP A 95 -0.65 -2.84 -12.87
CA ASP A 95 -1.90 -2.74 -13.62
C ASP A 95 -2.82 -1.64 -13.03
N VAL A 96 -2.28 -0.69 -12.25
CA VAL A 96 -3.04 0.42 -11.63
C VAL A 96 -3.82 1.27 -12.65
N LEU A 97 -3.36 1.38 -13.89
CA LEU A 97 -4.02 2.12 -14.98
C LEU A 97 -4.86 1.23 -15.91
N HIS A 98 -5.10 -0.03 -15.56
CA HIS A 98 -5.80 -0.96 -16.45
C HIS A 98 -7.27 -0.54 -16.61
N ASP A 99 -7.93 -0.24 -15.50
CA ASP A 99 -9.35 0.08 -15.42
C ASP A 99 -9.63 1.58 -15.23
N GLU A 100 -8.59 2.37 -14.93
CA GLU A 100 -8.70 3.83 -14.74
C GLU A 100 -8.26 4.59 -16.00
N GLU A 101 -9.04 5.60 -16.40
CA GLU A 101 -8.72 6.50 -17.51
C GLU A 101 -8.17 7.81 -16.96
N LEU A 102 -6.88 8.05 -17.19
CA LEU A 102 -6.17 9.27 -16.86
C LEU A 102 -6.40 10.33 -17.94
N ASN A 103 -7.19 11.34 -17.61
CA ASN A 103 -7.50 12.43 -18.55
C ASN A 103 -6.44 13.53 -18.50
N ALA A 104 -6.14 14.12 -19.67
CA ALA A 104 -5.15 15.18 -19.76
C ALA A 104 -5.58 16.47 -19.02
N GLY A 105 -4.78 16.90 -18.04
CA GLY A 105 -4.90 18.23 -17.43
C GLY A 105 -5.85 18.34 -16.23
N ASP A 106 -6.46 17.23 -15.80
CA ASP A 106 -7.12 17.14 -14.50
C ASP A 106 -6.06 17.03 -13.41
N ARG A 107 -5.62 18.19 -12.91
CA ARG A 107 -4.61 18.28 -11.83
C ARG A 107 -5.05 17.63 -10.51
N GLU A 108 -6.32 17.32 -10.38
CA GLU A 108 -6.89 16.66 -9.20
C GLU A 108 -6.84 15.12 -9.33
N GLU A 109 -6.60 14.58 -10.54
CA GLU A 109 -6.48 13.14 -10.76
C GLU A 109 -5.01 12.73 -10.61
N VAL A 110 -4.67 12.21 -9.44
CA VAL A 110 -3.34 11.71 -9.10
C VAL A 110 -3.44 10.26 -8.69
N ILE A 111 -2.52 9.43 -9.20
CA ILE A 111 -2.55 8.00 -8.93
C ILE A 111 -1.40 7.65 -7.98
N PRO A 112 -1.69 7.17 -6.75
CA PRO A 112 -0.65 6.75 -5.84
C PRO A 112 0.00 5.48 -6.40
N VAL A 113 1.33 5.48 -6.44
CA VAL A 113 2.13 4.34 -6.83
C VAL A 113 3.23 4.10 -5.80
N VAL A 114 3.53 2.83 -5.56
CA VAL A 114 4.63 2.41 -4.69
C VAL A 114 5.72 1.81 -5.57
N PRO A 115 6.80 2.54 -5.86
CA PRO A 115 7.92 2.01 -6.61
C PRO A 115 8.60 0.88 -5.85
N VAL A 116 8.94 -0.18 -6.55
CA VAL A 116 9.68 -1.36 -6.06
C VAL A 116 10.98 -1.57 -6.84
N ASP A 117 11.34 -0.60 -7.67
CA ASP A 117 12.53 -0.61 -8.53
C ASP A 117 13.09 0.81 -8.65
N GLU A 118 14.37 0.92 -8.99
CA GLU A 118 15.09 2.18 -9.20
C GLU A 118 14.59 2.94 -10.45
N GLU A 119 13.90 2.25 -11.36
CA GLU A 119 13.32 2.81 -12.56
C GLU A 119 11.84 2.42 -12.70
N VAL A 120 10.98 3.44 -12.79
CA VAL A 120 9.56 3.27 -13.10
C VAL A 120 9.32 3.59 -14.58
N GLN A 121 8.64 2.72 -15.31
CA GLN A 121 8.34 2.92 -16.73
C GLN A 121 6.84 2.87 -16.98
N VAL A 122 6.31 3.86 -17.70
CA VAL A 122 4.95 3.77 -18.23
C VAL A 122 5.01 3.20 -19.63
N VAL A 123 4.38 2.06 -19.83
CA VAL A 123 4.43 1.29 -21.07
C VAL A 123 3.04 1.22 -21.66
N TRP A 124 2.93 1.53 -22.95
CA TRP A 124 1.70 1.37 -23.71
C TRP A 124 1.84 0.27 -24.75
N ARG A 125 0.74 -0.41 -25.07
CA ARG A 125 0.68 -1.49 -26.05
C ARG A 125 -0.45 -1.28 -27.06
N GLY A 126 -0.08 -1.30 -28.34
CA GLY A 126 -1.01 -1.27 -29.47
C GLY A 126 -1.74 -2.60 -29.68
N ASP A 127 -2.80 -2.55 -30.48
CA ASP A 127 -3.64 -3.71 -30.83
C ASP A 127 -2.88 -4.70 -31.72
N ASP A 128 -1.92 -4.21 -32.49
CA ASP A 128 -0.98 -4.99 -33.30
C ASP A 128 0.11 -5.72 -32.46
N GLY A 129 0.14 -5.44 -31.15
CA GLY A 129 1.12 -5.96 -30.21
C GLY A 129 2.41 -5.16 -30.10
N THR A 130 2.54 -4.05 -30.83
CA THR A 130 3.63 -3.07 -30.69
C THR A 130 3.57 -2.45 -29.29
N SER A 131 4.73 -2.16 -28.71
CA SER A 131 4.81 -1.58 -27.37
C SER A 131 5.81 -0.44 -27.33
N TYR A 132 5.44 0.63 -26.63
CA TYR A 132 6.22 1.85 -26.47
C TYR A 132 6.40 2.14 -24.99
N VAL A 133 7.61 2.56 -24.62
CA VAL A 133 7.85 3.18 -23.31
C VAL A 133 7.56 4.66 -23.47
N LEU A 134 6.48 5.12 -22.84
CA LEU A 134 6.04 6.51 -22.92
C LEU A 134 6.91 7.39 -22.03
N TRP A 135 7.20 6.93 -20.81
CA TRP A 135 7.98 7.65 -19.82
C TRP A 135 8.87 6.75 -18.99
N ARG A 136 9.93 7.36 -18.43
CA ARG A 136 10.86 6.76 -17.48
C ARG A 136 11.05 7.72 -16.32
N PHE A 137 10.83 7.24 -15.11
CA PHE A 137 11.06 7.97 -13.87
C PHE A 137 12.12 7.26 -13.05
N HIS A 138 12.86 8.05 -12.28
CA HIS A 138 13.78 7.56 -11.26
C HIS A 138 13.24 8.07 -9.91
N PRO A 139 12.42 7.27 -9.21
CA PRO A 139 11.80 7.71 -7.98
C PRO A 139 12.87 8.05 -6.95
N SER A 140 12.56 9.02 -6.08
CA SER A 140 13.51 9.44 -5.04
C SER A 140 13.68 8.41 -3.92
N SER A 141 12.72 7.50 -3.80
CA SER A 141 12.71 6.35 -2.91
C SER A 141 11.91 5.21 -3.54
N TYR A 142 12.26 3.97 -3.20
CA TYR A 142 11.56 2.77 -3.66
C TYR A 142 11.68 1.70 -2.57
N LEU A 143 10.79 0.71 -2.63
CA LEU A 143 10.80 -0.44 -1.76
C LEU A 143 11.81 -1.45 -2.32
N ASP A 144 12.89 -1.72 -1.57
CA ASP A 144 13.95 -2.66 -1.99
C ASP A 144 13.55 -4.14 -1.80
N ARG A 145 12.26 -4.42 -1.99
CA ARG A 145 11.68 -5.77 -1.96
C ARG A 145 10.59 -5.84 -3.02
N SER A 146 10.52 -6.96 -3.73
CA SER A 146 9.39 -7.25 -4.60
C SER A 146 8.16 -7.62 -3.78
N VAL A 147 6.97 -7.47 -4.39
CA VAL A 147 5.73 -8.03 -3.87
C VAL A 147 5.85 -9.56 -3.80
N ASP A 148 5.57 -10.13 -2.62
CA ASP A 148 5.56 -11.56 -2.39
C ASP A 148 4.16 -12.13 -2.64
N GLU A 149 3.14 -11.46 -2.10
CA GLU A 149 1.75 -11.91 -2.10
C GLU A 149 0.79 -10.83 -2.59
N GLY A 150 -0.36 -11.24 -3.11
CA GLY A 150 -1.40 -10.33 -3.59
C GLY A 150 -2.81 -10.78 -3.20
N CYS A 151 -3.83 -10.15 -3.76
CA CYS A 151 -5.22 -10.37 -3.33
C CYS A 151 -5.72 -11.81 -3.37
N GLY A 152 -5.20 -12.64 -4.29
CA GLY A 152 -5.56 -14.06 -4.33
C GLY A 152 -5.05 -14.86 -3.12
N TRP A 153 -3.91 -14.47 -2.56
CA TRP A 153 -3.37 -15.04 -1.32
C TRP A 153 -4.17 -14.55 -0.12
N VAL A 154 -4.43 -13.24 -0.01
CA VAL A 154 -5.24 -12.66 1.07
C VAL A 154 -6.61 -13.32 1.14
N ALA A 155 -7.30 -13.49 0.00
CA ALA A 155 -8.58 -14.18 -0.07
C ALA A 155 -8.49 -15.65 0.37
N ALA A 156 -7.39 -16.33 0.06
CA ALA A 156 -7.19 -17.73 0.47
C ALA A 156 -6.93 -17.86 1.98
N GLU A 157 -6.07 -17.01 2.56
CA GLU A 157 -5.75 -17.03 3.99
C GLU A 157 -6.95 -16.63 4.86
N THR A 158 -7.72 -15.64 4.42
CA THR A 158 -8.90 -15.15 5.15
C THR A 158 -10.18 -15.94 4.85
N ASN A 159 -10.14 -16.98 4.00
CA ASN A 159 -11.35 -17.66 3.51
C ASN A 159 -12.40 -16.66 2.97
N ASP A 160 -11.98 -15.83 2.01
CA ASP A 160 -12.75 -14.73 1.42
C ASP A 160 -13.22 -13.70 2.47
N GLY A 161 -12.37 -13.37 3.44
CA GLY A 161 -12.60 -12.34 4.45
C GLY A 161 -13.39 -12.78 5.69
N SER A 162 -13.51 -14.08 5.98
CA SER A 162 -14.16 -14.56 7.20
C SER A 162 -13.21 -14.85 8.35
N ASP A 163 -11.99 -15.28 8.04
CA ASP A 163 -11.03 -15.85 8.98
C ASP A 163 -9.91 -14.83 9.29
N PRO A 164 -9.28 -14.91 10.47
CA PRO A 164 -8.13 -14.07 10.80
C PRO A 164 -6.96 -14.33 9.85
N ILE A 165 -6.06 -13.36 9.75
CA ILE A 165 -4.86 -13.45 8.91
C ILE A 165 -3.63 -12.99 9.68
N THR A 166 -2.55 -13.74 9.52
CA THR A 166 -1.22 -13.34 9.97
C THR A 166 -0.32 -13.07 8.77
N VAL A 167 0.25 -11.87 8.67
CA VAL A 167 1.23 -11.49 7.66
C VAL A 167 2.61 -11.45 8.30
N ASP A 168 3.49 -12.37 7.90
CA ASP A 168 4.78 -12.59 8.56
C ASP A 168 5.94 -12.37 7.56
N GLY A 169 6.63 -11.23 7.69
CA GLY A 169 7.85 -10.91 6.95
C GLY A 169 7.75 -10.85 5.42
N VAL A 170 6.53 -10.72 4.88
CA VAL A 170 6.25 -10.65 3.44
C VAL A 170 5.70 -9.29 3.03
N VAL A 171 5.82 -8.96 1.75
CA VAL A 171 5.21 -7.79 1.11
C VAL A 171 3.91 -8.19 0.43
N VAL A 172 2.78 -7.72 0.96
CA VAL A 172 1.44 -7.95 0.42
C VAL A 172 1.00 -6.72 -0.38
N ASN A 173 0.64 -6.90 -1.64
CA ASN A 173 0.01 -5.87 -2.46
C ASN A 173 -1.48 -6.17 -2.63
N CYS A 174 -2.24 -5.82 -1.60
CA CYS A 174 -3.69 -5.90 -1.58
C CYS A 174 -4.23 -5.18 -0.33
N ASP A 175 -5.48 -4.73 -0.41
CA ASP A 175 -6.24 -4.45 0.79
C ASP A 175 -6.54 -5.76 1.54
N ILE A 176 -6.28 -5.76 2.85
CA ILE A 176 -6.66 -6.84 3.74
C ILE A 176 -7.97 -6.45 4.39
N ILE A 177 -9.06 -7.09 3.97
CA ILE A 177 -10.40 -6.89 4.54
C ILE A 177 -10.89 -8.24 5.05
N THR A 178 -11.08 -8.37 6.35
CA THR A 178 -11.57 -9.60 6.98
C THR A 178 -12.48 -9.32 8.17
N ASN A 179 -13.30 -10.29 8.55
CA ASN A 179 -14.04 -10.28 9.81
C ASN A 179 -13.21 -10.82 10.97
N GLY A 180 -12.04 -11.43 10.74
CA GLY A 180 -11.15 -11.93 11.81
C GLY A 180 -10.11 -10.90 12.25
N ASP A 181 -9.26 -11.27 13.19
CA ASP A 181 -8.08 -10.48 13.57
C ASP A 181 -7.11 -10.32 12.38
N ILE A 182 -6.41 -9.20 12.35
CA ILE A 182 -5.28 -8.98 11.44
C ILE A 182 -4.02 -8.84 12.29
N ASP A 183 -3.12 -9.82 12.20
CA ASP A 183 -1.81 -9.78 12.84
C ASP A 183 -0.72 -9.55 11.79
N VAL A 184 0.17 -8.59 11.99
CA VAL A 184 1.28 -8.30 11.06
C VAL A 184 2.58 -8.21 11.84
N VAL A 185 3.59 -8.98 11.44
CA VAL A 185 4.82 -9.15 12.22
C VAL A 185 6.07 -9.24 11.34
N ASN A 186 7.24 -9.10 11.97
CA ASN A 186 8.57 -9.37 11.40
C ASN A 186 8.91 -8.56 10.14
N ASP A 187 8.80 -7.22 10.17
CA ASP A 187 9.10 -6.35 9.02
C ASP A 187 8.20 -6.62 7.79
N ALA A 188 6.98 -7.10 8.01
CA ALA A 188 5.98 -7.25 6.95
C ALA A 188 5.51 -5.89 6.42
N VAL A 189 5.09 -5.88 5.16
CA VAL A 189 4.62 -4.68 4.48
C VAL A 189 3.28 -4.93 3.81
N ILE A 190 2.31 -4.06 4.08
CA ILE A 190 1.03 -4.02 3.37
C ILE A 190 1.03 -2.80 2.45
N ILE A 191 0.85 -3.04 1.16
CA ILE A 191 0.60 -2.02 0.14
C ILE A 191 -0.91 -2.04 -0.13
N GLY A 192 -1.62 -1.19 0.60
CA GLY A 192 -3.08 -1.19 0.69
C GLY A 192 -3.55 -0.92 2.11
N ASN A 193 -4.85 -1.13 2.33
CA ASN A 193 -5.52 -0.92 3.61
C ASN A 193 -5.48 -2.19 4.47
N ALA A 194 -5.52 -2.02 5.79
CA ALA A 194 -5.83 -3.11 6.73
C ALA A 194 -7.19 -2.82 7.39
N THR A 195 -8.14 -3.73 7.29
CA THR A 195 -9.51 -3.55 7.80
C THR A 195 -10.03 -4.83 8.45
N SER A 196 -10.15 -4.82 9.78
CA SER A 196 -10.90 -5.84 10.51
C SER A 196 -12.33 -5.36 10.81
N LEU A 197 -13.32 -6.04 10.25
CA LEU A 197 -14.73 -5.62 10.29
C LEU A 197 -15.47 -6.01 11.59
N ALA A 198 -14.84 -6.81 12.46
CA ALA A 198 -15.49 -7.33 13.67
C ALA A 198 -14.52 -7.66 14.81
N ASN A 199 -13.23 -7.34 14.65
CA ASN A 199 -12.14 -7.83 15.47
C ASN A 199 -10.97 -6.83 15.45
N ASN A 200 -9.81 -7.26 15.97
CA ASN A 200 -8.67 -6.39 16.26
C ASN A 200 -7.69 -6.31 15.08
N VAL A 201 -6.80 -5.32 15.16
CA VAL A 201 -5.61 -5.22 14.30
C VAL A 201 -4.37 -5.05 15.17
N ASP A 202 -3.42 -5.96 15.08
CA ASP A 202 -2.15 -5.97 15.83
C ASP A 202 -0.97 -5.92 14.84
N LEU A 203 -0.20 -4.83 14.88
CA LEU A 203 0.90 -4.56 13.95
C LEU A 203 2.22 -4.37 14.72
N ASP A 204 3.15 -5.30 14.56
CA ASP A 204 4.46 -5.33 15.22
C ASP A 204 5.59 -5.22 14.20
N GLU A 205 6.45 -4.20 14.37
CA GLU A 205 7.60 -3.91 13.52
C GLU A 205 7.23 -3.94 12.02
N SER A 206 6.16 -3.27 11.61
CA SER A 206 5.59 -3.41 10.27
C SER A 206 5.32 -2.09 9.55
N VAL A 207 4.92 -2.16 8.27
CA VAL A 207 4.56 -0.97 7.48
C VAL A 207 3.24 -1.18 6.72
N VAL A 208 2.32 -0.22 6.84
CA VAL A 208 1.07 -0.17 6.08
C VAL A 208 1.01 1.11 5.25
N TYR A 209 0.97 0.96 3.93
CA TYR A 209 0.77 2.07 2.98
C TYR A 209 -0.71 2.30 2.69
N GLY A 210 -1.45 2.66 3.73
CA GLY A 210 -2.89 2.90 3.70
C GLY A 210 -3.43 3.12 5.12
N PRO A 211 -4.73 3.42 5.26
CA PRO A 211 -5.41 3.44 6.54
C PRO A 211 -5.52 2.05 7.18
N VAL A 212 -5.58 2.06 8.52
CA VAL A 212 -5.87 0.91 9.37
C VAL A 212 -7.24 1.13 10.02
N ASN A 213 -8.13 0.14 9.90
CA ASN A 213 -9.49 0.21 10.44
C ASN A 213 -9.79 -1.07 11.24
N ALA A 214 -10.40 -0.94 12.42
CA ALA A 214 -10.84 -2.08 13.23
C ALA A 214 -12.19 -1.83 13.90
N ASP A 215 -13.08 -2.82 13.92
CA ASP A 215 -14.26 -2.79 14.81
C ASP A 215 -13.86 -3.05 16.27
N GLY A 216 -12.73 -3.75 16.47
CA GLY A 216 -12.08 -3.96 17.76
C GLY A 216 -10.89 -3.02 17.99
N ASP A 217 -9.97 -3.45 18.83
CA ASP A 217 -8.81 -2.66 19.26
C ASP A 217 -7.74 -2.59 18.15
N VAL A 218 -6.90 -1.54 18.19
CA VAL A 218 -5.73 -1.41 17.31
C VAL A 218 -4.46 -1.24 18.14
N ASP A 219 -3.51 -2.14 17.98
CA ASP A 219 -2.21 -2.11 18.63
C ASP A 219 -1.10 -1.92 17.59
N LEU A 220 -0.30 -0.86 17.72
CA LEU A 220 0.82 -0.53 16.83
C LEU A 220 2.13 -0.49 17.63
N ASP A 221 3.00 -1.47 17.43
CA ASP A 221 4.31 -1.55 18.08
C ASP A 221 5.45 -1.40 17.06
N GLY A 222 6.21 -0.31 17.13
CA GLY A 222 7.28 -0.03 16.16
C GLY A 222 6.82 0.04 14.69
N THR A 223 5.55 0.34 14.45
CA THR A 223 4.89 0.23 13.14
C THR A 223 4.72 1.60 12.46
N ASN A 224 4.77 1.64 11.12
CA ASN A 224 4.51 2.84 10.33
C ASN A 224 3.25 2.69 9.46
N VAL A 225 2.26 3.56 9.69
CA VAL A 225 1.00 3.64 8.95
C VAL A 225 0.96 4.97 8.20
N SER A 226 0.89 4.95 6.87
CA SER A 226 0.85 6.19 6.08
C SER A 226 -0.52 6.88 6.08
N GLY A 227 -1.58 6.16 6.46
CA GLY A 227 -2.96 6.67 6.53
C GLY A 227 -3.41 7.01 7.95
N SER A 228 -4.73 7.10 8.13
CA SER A 228 -5.37 7.19 9.45
C SER A 228 -5.42 5.83 10.15
N VAL A 229 -5.65 5.87 11.45
CA VAL A 229 -6.02 4.72 12.27
C VAL A 229 -7.40 5.00 12.85
N ASP A 230 -8.37 4.17 12.51
CA ASP A 230 -9.75 4.30 12.95
C ASP A 230 -10.21 3.02 13.66
N SER A 231 -10.73 3.13 14.88
CA SER A 231 -11.21 2.00 15.68
C SER A 231 -12.61 2.25 16.24
N ASP A 232 -13.50 1.27 16.19
CA ASP A 232 -14.77 1.26 16.95
C ASP A 232 -14.63 0.45 18.28
N GLY A 233 -13.41 0.02 18.60
CA GLY A 233 -13.06 -0.82 19.74
C GLY A 233 -13.02 -0.09 21.07
N SER A 234 -12.30 -0.69 22.02
CA SER A 234 -12.09 -0.13 23.36
C SER A 234 -10.84 0.73 23.40
N ASP A 235 -9.76 0.34 22.71
CA ASP A 235 -8.47 1.02 22.80
C ASP A 235 -7.74 1.10 21.46
N VAL A 236 -7.00 2.20 21.25
CA VAL A 236 -5.91 2.30 20.25
C VAL A 236 -4.61 2.57 21.00
N VAL A 237 -3.58 1.75 20.77
CA VAL A 237 -2.28 1.82 21.44
C VAL A 237 -1.15 1.98 20.43
N LEU A 238 -0.28 2.97 20.63
CA LEU A 238 0.92 3.20 19.81
C LEU A 238 2.18 3.18 20.69
N THR A 239 3.10 2.25 20.44
CA THR A 239 4.35 2.07 21.20
C THR A 239 5.59 1.94 20.31
N ASP A 240 6.77 1.93 20.94
CA ASP A 240 8.09 1.71 20.33
C ASP A 240 8.42 2.54 19.08
N GLY A 241 7.95 3.79 19.06
CA GLY A 241 8.24 4.73 18.00
C GLY A 241 7.34 4.57 16.77
N SER A 242 6.15 3.99 16.95
CA SER A 242 5.10 3.89 15.95
C SER A 242 4.76 5.26 15.33
N ARG A 243 4.39 5.26 14.05
CA ARG A 243 4.07 6.47 13.28
C ARG A 243 2.76 6.33 12.54
N VAL A 244 1.89 7.32 12.68
CA VAL A 244 0.65 7.43 11.94
C VAL A 244 0.65 8.74 11.16
N GLY A 245 0.46 8.64 9.85
CA GLY A 245 0.47 9.79 8.95
C GLY A 245 -0.83 10.59 8.90
N GLY A 246 -1.94 9.95 9.26
CA GLY A 246 -3.26 10.57 9.34
C GLY A 246 -3.67 10.88 10.77
N ASP A 247 -4.99 10.96 10.94
CA ASP A 247 -5.64 11.06 12.24
C ASP A 247 -5.67 9.70 12.94
N VAL A 248 -5.75 9.71 14.27
CA VAL A 248 -6.10 8.55 15.10
C VAL A 248 -7.47 8.82 15.72
N THR A 249 -8.46 8.02 15.36
CA THR A 249 -9.84 8.16 15.84
C THR A 249 -10.28 6.87 16.51
N ILE A 250 -10.85 6.98 17.71
CA ILE A 250 -11.59 5.87 18.33
C ILE A 250 -13.04 6.26 18.64
N GLY A 251 -13.95 5.32 18.41
CA GLY A 251 -15.38 5.44 18.64
C GLY A 251 -15.75 5.76 20.09
N SER A 252 -17.07 5.95 20.31
CA SER A 252 -17.59 6.43 21.59
C SER A 252 -17.24 5.51 22.75
N GLY A 253 -16.54 6.05 23.76
CA GLY A 253 -16.13 5.34 24.97
C GLY A 253 -14.75 4.69 24.92
N GLY A 254 -14.06 4.72 23.77
CA GLY A 254 -12.71 4.16 23.65
C GLY A 254 -11.60 5.10 24.14
N ASN A 255 -10.42 4.54 24.40
CA ASN A 255 -9.23 5.28 24.82
C ASN A 255 -8.14 5.26 23.75
N VAL A 256 -7.28 6.27 23.78
CA VAL A 256 -6.05 6.31 22.99
C VAL A 256 -4.86 6.42 23.93
N ASP A 257 -3.89 5.53 23.78
CA ASP A 257 -2.61 5.52 24.51
C ASP A 257 -1.46 5.59 23.50
N ILE A 258 -0.64 6.63 23.59
CA ILE A 258 0.49 6.85 22.68
C ILE A 258 1.74 7.08 23.54
N ASP A 259 2.72 6.18 23.41
CA ASP A 259 3.97 6.18 24.17
C ASP A 259 5.17 5.80 23.28
N GLY A 260 6.37 5.67 23.86
CA GLY A 260 7.52 5.03 23.25
C GLY A 260 8.23 5.90 22.21
N GLY A 261 7.99 7.20 22.19
CA GLY A 261 8.51 8.08 21.13
C GLY A 261 7.68 8.04 19.84
N SER A 262 6.45 7.54 19.92
CA SER A 262 5.52 7.47 18.79
C SER A 262 5.05 8.85 18.33
N SER A 263 4.54 8.94 17.10
CA SER A 263 4.05 10.19 16.53
C SER A 263 2.82 10.04 15.65
N VAL A 264 1.91 10.98 15.77
CA VAL A 264 0.72 11.14 14.91
C VAL A 264 0.83 12.49 14.20
N GLU A 265 0.79 12.51 12.87
CA GLU A 265 0.86 13.77 12.12
C GLU A 265 -0.47 14.54 12.15
N GLY A 266 -1.59 13.82 12.18
CA GLY A 266 -2.95 14.37 12.28
C GLY A 266 -3.42 14.64 13.72
N ASN A 267 -4.74 14.62 13.87
CA ASN A 267 -5.45 14.76 15.13
C ASN A 267 -5.52 13.43 15.88
N VAL A 268 -5.76 13.52 17.19
CA VAL A 268 -6.09 12.37 18.04
C VAL A 268 -7.46 12.62 18.67
N GLU A 269 -8.43 11.77 18.37
CA GLU A 269 -9.80 11.87 18.85
C GLU A 269 -10.21 10.59 19.57
N ALA A 270 -10.71 10.73 20.80
CA ALA A 270 -11.18 9.60 21.59
C ALA A 270 -12.50 9.86 22.29
N GLY A 271 -13.32 8.82 22.40
CA GLY A 271 -14.58 8.90 23.13
C GLY A 271 -14.43 9.01 24.66
N ASN A 272 -13.28 8.60 25.24
CA ASN A 272 -13.07 8.58 26.68
C ASN A 272 -11.70 9.15 27.10
N ARG A 273 -10.61 8.38 27.16
CA ARG A 273 -9.33 8.90 27.66
C ARG A 273 -8.31 9.05 26.53
N ILE A 274 -7.48 10.09 26.61
CA ILE A 274 -6.25 10.19 25.82
C ILE A 274 -5.06 10.28 26.78
N ASP A 275 -4.08 9.40 26.61
CA ASP A 275 -2.82 9.39 27.35
C ASP A 275 -1.66 9.51 26.36
N LEU A 276 -0.83 10.54 26.52
CA LEU A 276 0.33 10.82 25.68
C LEU A 276 1.58 10.88 26.57
N ASP A 277 2.53 9.97 26.37
CA ASP A 277 3.83 9.97 27.04
C ASP A 277 4.96 10.02 26.02
N SER A 278 5.87 10.98 26.15
CA SER A 278 7.08 11.05 25.32
C SER A 278 6.82 11.07 23.80
N THR A 279 5.73 11.70 23.34
CA THR A 279 5.23 11.60 21.96
C THR A 279 5.00 12.94 21.27
N THR A 280 4.65 12.91 19.98
CA THR A 280 4.31 14.09 19.20
C THR A 280 3.01 13.90 18.42
N VAL A 281 2.04 14.80 18.65
CA VAL A 281 0.80 14.91 17.87
C VAL A 281 0.84 16.23 17.09
N GLY A 282 0.71 16.16 15.77
CA GLY A 282 0.77 17.34 14.89
C GLY A 282 -0.51 18.18 14.92
N GLY A 283 -1.67 17.54 15.11
CA GLY A 283 -2.98 18.15 15.15
C GLY A 283 -3.52 18.42 16.55
N ASN A 284 -4.86 18.46 16.63
CA ASN A 284 -5.61 18.64 17.87
C ASN A 284 -5.71 17.32 18.65
N VAL A 285 -5.95 17.45 19.95
CA VAL A 285 -6.24 16.32 20.85
C VAL A 285 -7.62 16.54 21.45
N VAL A 286 -8.57 15.68 21.14
CA VAL A 286 -9.97 15.83 21.55
C VAL A 286 -10.46 14.58 22.25
N SER A 287 -10.84 14.72 23.52
CA SER A 287 -11.65 13.71 24.20
C SER A 287 -13.08 14.19 24.36
N ASP A 288 -14.05 13.33 24.04
CA ASP A 288 -15.47 13.67 24.19
C ASP A 288 -15.93 13.74 25.65
N ALA A 289 -15.42 12.85 26.52
CA ALA A 289 -16.02 12.66 27.85
C ALA A 289 -15.03 12.36 28.99
N GLY A 290 -13.76 12.12 28.70
CA GLY A 290 -12.79 11.68 29.71
C GLY A 290 -11.47 12.42 29.65
N ASP A 291 -10.52 11.97 30.44
CA ASP A 291 -9.33 12.77 30.73
C ASP A 291 -8.34 12.81 29.55
N VAL A 292 -7.63 13.93 29.44
CA VAL A 292 -6.46 14.07 28.56
C VAL A 292 -5.23 14.27 29.44
N VAL A 293 -4.29 13.32 29.35
CA VAL A 293 -3.00 13.38 30.07
C VAL A 293 -1.88 13.48 29.06
N VAL A 294 -0.99 14.45 29.26
CA VAL A 294 0.12 14.74 28.35
C VAL A 294 1.40 14.90 29.16
N THR A 295 2.30 13.93 29.05
CA THR A 295 3.58 13.87 29.76
C THR A 295 4.73 13.88 28.75
N ASP A 296 5.73 14.74 28.93
CA ASP A 296 6.95 14.76 28.11
C ASP A 296 6.69 14.87 26.59
N SER A 297 5.54 15.42 26.19
CA SER A 297 5.00 15.33 24.83
C SER A 297 4.73 16.69 24.18
N THR A 298 4.55 16.70 22.86
CA THR A 298 4.18 17.89 22.08
C THR A 298 2.85 17.71 21.36
N VAL A 299 1.96 18.69 21.49
CA VAL A 299 0.71 18.82 20.74
C VAL A 299 0.77 20.08 19.87
N GLY A 300 0.64 19.90 18.56
CA GLY A 300 0.71 20.99 17.58
C GLY A 300 -0.57 21.83 17.48
N GLY A 301 -1.71 21.27 17.86
CA GLY A 301 -3.01 21.93 17.88
C GLY A 301 -3.52 22.29 19.27
N ASP A 302 -4.84 22.37 19.35
CA ASP A 302 -5.61 22.61 20.57
C ASP A 302 -5.86 21.30 21.34
N ILE A 303 -6.10 21.42 22.66
CA ILE A 303 -6.59 20.31 23.49
C ILE A 303 -8.00 20.63 23.95
N LYS A 304 -8.94 19.70 23.79
CA LYS A 304 -10.33 19.86 24.26
C LYS A 304 -10.81 18.61 24.98
N THR A 305 -11.44 18.79 26.13
CA THR A 305 -12.17 17.72 26.81
C THR A 305 -13.24 18.24 27.78
N ASP A 306 -14.29 17.42 27.99
CA ASP A 306 -15.28 17.57 29.06
C ASP A 306 -14.81 16.97 30.41
N GLY A 307 -13.70 16.24 30.40
CA GLY A 307 -13.04 15.65 31.58
C GLY A 307 -11.96 16.56 32.16
N THR A 308 -10.87 15.95 32.65
CA THR A 308 -9.70 16.70 33.16
C THR A 308 -8.58 16.80 32.12
N VAL A 309 -7.75 17.84 32.24
CA VAL A 309 -6.49 17.96 31.50
C VAL A 309 -5.34 18.02 32.49
N ASP A 310 -4.38 17.11 32.37
CA ASP A 310 -3.13 17.12 33.15
C ASP A 310 -1.93 17.19 32.21
N LEU A 311 -1.14 18.27 32.32
CA LEU A 311 0.04 18.52 31.50
C LEU A 311 1.31 18.48 32.36
N ASP A 312 2.24 17.59 32.07
CA ASP A 312 3.55 17.53 32.75
C ASP A 312 4.69 17.56 31.74
N ASN A 313 5.55 18.58 31.82
CA ASN A 313 6.63 18.83 30.86
C ASN A 313 6.17 18.78 29.38
N ALA A 314 4.95 19.26 29.11
CA ALA A 314 4.33 19.21 27.79
C ALA A 314 4.48 20.54 27.03
N THR A 315 4.38 20.49 25.70
CA THR A 315 4.25 21.68 24.85
C THR A 315 2.99 21.59 24.00
N VAL A 316 2.05 22.51 24.21
CA VAL A 316 0.83 22.69 23.44
C VAL A 316 0.95 24.00 22.67
N THR A 317 0.95 23.93 21.34
CA THR A 317 1.07 25.13 20.49
C THR A 317 -0.24 25.90 20.40
N GLY A 318 -1.38 25.18 20.45
CA GLY A 318 -2.71 25.75 20.55
C GLY A 318 -3.13 26.09 21.99
N ASP A 319 -4.44 26.18 22.18
CA ASP A 319 -5.09 26.46 23.45
C ASP A 319 -5.72 25.20 24.07
N VAL A 320 -5.95 25.23 25.39
CA VAL A 320 -6.62 24.17 26.15
C VAL A 320 -8.02 24.64 26.51
N TYR A 321 -9.02 23.86 26.13
CA TYR A 321 -10.45 24.09 26.35
C TYR A 321 -10.97 23.05 27.36
N VAL A 322 -11.05 23.46 28.62
CA VAL A 322 -11.44 22.61 29.76
C VAL A 322 -11.94 23.51 30.89
N ASP A 323 -12.79 22.98 31.77
CA ASP A 323 -13.20 23.69 32.98
C ASP A 323 -11.97 24.07 33.84
N PRO A 324 -11.82 25.32 34.32
CA PRO A 324 -10.63 25.74 35.07
C PRO A 324 -10.36 24.97 36.37
N GLY A 325 -11.37 24.26 36.91
CA GLY A 325 -11.22 23.40 38.08
C GLY A 325 -10.59 22.03 37.77
N ASP A 326 -10.60 21.65 36.49
CA ASP A 326 -10.21 20.36 35.95
C ASP A 326 -8.92 20.45 35.13
N PHE A 327 -8.25 21.61 35.17
CA PHE A 327 -6.95 21.85 34.56
C PHE A 327 -5.82 21.76 35.59
N SER A 328 -4.87 20.87 35.33
CA SER A 328 -3.61 20.74 36.05
C SER A 328 -2.45 20.91 35.06
N CYS A 329 -1.40 21.61 35.48
CA CYS A 329 -0.17 21.66 34.70
C CYS A 329 1.07 21.82 35.58
N SER A 330 2.18 21.25 35.13
CA SER A 330 3.54 21.44 35.66
C SER A 330 4.53 21.54 34.52
N ASP A 331 5.49 22.46 34.65
CA ASP A 331 6.63 22.62 33.74
C ASP A 331 6.28 22.67 32.24
N SER A 332 5.07 23.14 31.90
CA SER A 332 4.51 23.06 30.56
C SER A 332 4.43 24.40 29.80
N THR A 333 4.56 24.26 28.49
CA THR A 333 4.32 25.17 27.35
C THR A 333 2.87 25.29 26.86
N ILE A 334 2.07 26.36 27.03
CA ILE A 334 0.73 26.44 26.38
C ILE A 334 0.56 27.76 25.63
N ASN A 335 0.38 27.70 24.30
CA ASN A 335 0.24 28.87 23.43
C ASN A 335 1.33 29.93 23.68
N GLY A 336 2.57 29.46 23.87
CA GLY A 336 3.73 30.31 24.20
C GLY A 336 3.74 30.91 25.60
N GLN A 337 2.85 30.49 26.51
CA GLN A 337 2.80 30.90 27.91
C GLN A 337 3.24 29.76 28.83
N ASP A 338 3.97 30.11 29.88
CA ASP A 338 4.32 29.14 30.93
C ASP A 338 3.05 28.75 31.69
N CYS A 339 2.94 27.47 32.07
CA CYS A 339 1.84 26.89 32.83
C CYS A 339 1.34 27.76 34.00
N GLY A 340 2.24 28.33 34.81
CA GLY A 340 1.85 29.15 35.97
C GLY A 340 1.18 30.50 35.63
N SER A 341 1.17 30.90 34.36
CA SER A 341 0.54 32.11 33.84
C SER A 341 -0.64 31.86 32.90
N TYR A 342 -0.80 30.63 32.43
CA TYR A 342 -1.85 30.24 31.52
C TYR A 342 -3.20 30.12 32.24
N SER A 343 -4.29 30.31 31.51
CA SER A 343 -5.65 30.04 31.98
C SER A 343 -6.41 29.34 30.85
N PRO A 344 -7.02 28.16 31.11
CA PRO A 344 -7.75 27.44 30.08
C PRO A 344 -8.97 28.24 29.60
N LYS A 345 -9.39 27.95 28.37
CA LYS A 345 -10.58 28.52 27.74
C LYS A 345 -11.83 27.72 28.08
N ASP A 346 -12.97 28.37 27.92
CA ASP A 346 -14.28 27.74 28.08
C ASP A 346 -14.44 26.62 27.02
N PRO A 347 -14.83 25.39 27.41
CA PRO A 347 -15.12 24.31 26.47
C PRO A 347 -16.13 24.67 25.37
N ASP A 348 -17.07 25.58 25.65
CA ASP A 348 -18.08 26.03 24.68
C ASP A 348 -17.51 26.99 23.60
N ASP A 349 -16.28 27.48 23.78
CA ASP A 349 -15.59 28.39 22.84
C ASP A 349 -14.72 27.65 21.80
N TYR A 350 -14.67 26.31 21.85
CA TYR A 350 -13.94 25.47 20.89
C TYR A 350 -14.58 25.47 19.49
#